data_AF-A0A4Y8TUL9-F1
#
_entry.id   AF-A0A4Y8TUL9-F1
#
_cell.length_a   1.000
_cell.length_b   1.000
_cell.length_c   1.000
_cell.angle_alpha   90.00
_cell.angle_beta   90.00
_cell.angle_gamma   90.00
#
_symmetry.space_group_name_H-M   'P 1'
#
loop_
_entity.id
_entity.type
_entity.pdbx_description
1 polymer ?
#
loop_
_entity_poly.entity_id
_entity_poly.type
_entity_poly.pdbx_seq_one_letter_code
_entity_poly.pdbx_strand_id
1 'polypeptide(L)'
;MAGALTLAFIIWGFITPAGLGTVSTAALDWVITNTGWLFVIAASVFAVFAIVVAAKNFGRIPLGKDGEKPKFSTISWISMMFATGMGIGLVFYGVGEPLYFYMSPPPGTVEGSTDAALSTAMGTTLFHWTLFPWAMYAIVGLGMAYGSFRLGRPQLFSAMFTPIFGERAVHGWGGRIINVLAIIATLFGSACSLGLGALQIGGGIQATGMMEKVGSGVLVVIIAILTAMFVASAVSGIERGIQWLSNTNMVLALILALIVFIGGPTLFILNVIPNAVGAFIGDLPEMASRTAASGDGAMSDWLSSWTVFYWAWWISWSPFVGLFIARISRGRTIRQFVTGVLLVPSTVTLIWFAIFGGGAIGIQERAERAGETGQKLANMVDGAPDINFDLVLFDLLGSLPVANWVAVLLMVVTVLLIAIFFVTGADSASIVMGALSERGAENPSKKSVIFWGVATGAVAAVMLLAGGDHPAEALNGLKNITIVSALPFVIVMLLLCVAIWKDLSKDPLILRGKVAREVLEHSVVQGVERHEGSGFSLLTTEIPMVVADEKSGEAKIFATEATVDPASGSKPDAADGDSKATEPKNS
;
A
#
# COMPACT_ATOMS: atom_id res chain seq x y z
N MET A 1 -6.12 -26.64 4.21
CA MET A 1 -4.69 -26.49 4.55
C MET A 1 -4.43 -25.23 5.34
N ALA A 2 -4.61 -24.02 4.77
CA ALA A 2 -4.40 -22.75 5.49
C ALA A 2 -5.13 -22.69 6.85
N GLY A 3 -6.43 -23.05 6.87
CA GLY A 3 -7.20 -23.09 8.12
C GLY A 3 -6.66 -24.09 9.16
N ALA A 4 -6.11 -25.24 8.73
CA ALA A 4 -5.52 -26.21 9.65
C ALA A 4 -4.20 -25.70 10.25
N LEU A 5 -3.35 -25.05 9.44
CA LEU A 5 -2.13 -24.39 9.92
C LEU A 5 -2.44 -23.25 10.89
N THR A 6 -3.49 -22.49 10.60
CA THR A 6 -3.98 -21.40 11.45
C THR A 6 -4.46 -21.93 12.80
N LEU A 7 -5.29 -22.98 12.80
CA LEU A 7 -5.76 -23.61 14.04
C LEU A 7 -4.60 -24.21 14.85
N ALA A 8 -3.64 -24.86 14.19
CA ALA A 8 -2.46 -25.40 14.86
C ALA A 8 -1.64 -24.29 15.54
N PHE A 9 -1.44 -23.16 14.85
CA PHE A 9 -0.76 -21.99 15.40
C PHE A 9 -1.53 -21.42 16.61
N ILE A 10 -2.84 -21.24 16.50
CA ILE A 10 -3.70 -20.74 17.59
C ILE A 10 -3.62 -21.65 18.81
N ILE A 11 -3.75 -22.97 18.60
CA ILE A 11 -3.68 -23.97 19.68
C ILE A 11 -2.32 -23.92 20.38
N TRP A 12 -1.22 -23.90 19.61
CA TRP A 12 0.12 -23.82 20.18
C TRP A 12 0.33 -22.53 20.98
N GLY A 13 -0.12 -21.40 20.44
CA GLY A 13 -0.02 -20.10 21.07
C GLY A 13 -0.78 -19.97 22.39
N PHE A 14 -1.97 -20.58 22.50
CA PHE A 14 -2.72 -20.57 23.77
C PHE A 14 -2.23 -21.61 24.78
N ILE A 15 -1.68 -22.75 24.34
CA ILE A 15 -1.14 -23.77 25.26
C ILE A 15 0.19 -23.31 25.86
N THR A 16 1.07 -22.71 25.05
CA THR A 16 2.40 -22.27 25.48
C THR A 16 2.76 -20.90 24.89
N PRO A 17 2.18 -19.79 25.39
CA PRO A 17 2.52 -18.45 24.91
C PRO A 17 4.02 -18.13 25.01
N ALA A 18 4.63 -18.41 26.17
CA ALA A 18 6.07 -18.19 26.39
C ALA A 18 6.96 -19.04 25.45
N GLY A 19 6.52 -20.27 25.15
CA GLY A 19 7.21 -21.13 24.19
C GLY A 19 7.14 -20.58 22.77
N LEU A 20 5.97 -20.09 22.36
CA LEU A 20 5.80 -19.40 21.08
C LEU A 20 6.64 -18.12 21.02
N GLY A 21 6.69 -17.33 22.09
CA GLY A 21 7.53 -16.13 22.20
C GLY A 21 9.00 -16.44 21.99
N THR A 22 9.52 -17.45 22.71
CA THR A 22 10.92 -17.90 22.59
C THR A 22 11.26 -18.31 21.16
N VAL A 23 10.41 -19.14 20.53
CA VAL A 23 10.64 -19.58 19.15
C VAL A 23 10.53 -18.42 18.16
N SER A 24 9.60 -17.49 18.37
CA SER A 24 9.40 -16.34 17.49
C SER A 24 10.58 -15.38 17.54
N THR A 25 11.16 -15.14 18.72
CA THR A 25 12.38 -14.34 18.88
C THR A 25 13.57 -15.01 18.22
N ALA A 26 13.81 -16.30 18.47
CA ALA A 26 14.90 -17.03 17.81
C ALA A 26 14.75 -17.05 16.28
N ALA A 27 13.52 -17.19 15.78
CA ALA A 27 13.23 -17.11 14.35
C ALA A 27 13.44 -15.69 13.80
N LEU A 28 13.04 -14.65 14.53
CA LEU A 28 13.32 -13.26 14.17
C LEU A 28 14.82 -13.04 14.03
N ASP A 29 15.62 -13.42 15.03
CA ASP A 29 17.07 -13.22 15.03
C ASP A 29 17.71 -13.87 13.79
N TRP A 30 17.26 -15.08 13.44
CA TRP A 30 17.68 -15.76 12.22
C TRP A 30 17.28 -14.99 10.96
N VAL A 31 16.03 -14.52 10.88
CA VAL A 31 15.51 -13.77 9.73
C VAL A 31 16.29 -12.47 9.54
N ILE A 32 16.52 -11.70 10.60
CA ILE A 32 17.24 -10.43 10.55
C ILE A 32 18.69 -10.65 10.12
N THR A 33 19.39 -11.59 10.79
CA THR A 33 20.81 -11.88 10.51
C THR A 33 21.04 -12.37 9.09
N ASN A 34 20.19 -13.27 8.58
CA ASN A 34 20.44 -13.94 7.30
C ASN A 34 19.71 -13.31 6.12
N THR A 35 18.56 -12.69 6.36
CA THR A 35 17.63 -12.24 5.31
C THR A 35 17.09 -10.82 5.50
N GLY A 36 17.54 -10.06 6.50
CA GLY A 36 17.11 -8.66 6.68
C GLY A 36 17.37 -7.80 5.44
N TRP A 37 18.51 -8.02 4.78
CA TRP A 37 18.85 -7.37 3.50
C TRP A 37 17.84 -7.64 2.38
N LEU A 38 17.21 -8.81 2.37
CA LEU A 38 16.23 -9.20 1.35
C LEU A 38 15.01 -8.29 1.42
N PHE A 39 14.54 -7.96 2.62
CA PHE A 39 13.41 -7.03 2.80
C PHE A 39 13.75 -5.62 2.31
N VAL A 40 14.94 -5.11 2.65
CA VAL A 40 15.40 -3.78 2.22
C VAL A 40 15.49 -3.70 0.69
N ILE A 41 16.16 -4.67 0.05
CA ILE A 41 16.29 -4.69 -1.41
C ILE A 41 14.92 -4.91 -2.08
N ALA A 42 14.09 -5.81 -1.55
CA ALA A 42 12.78 -6.09 -2.11
C ALA A 42 11.89 -4.84 -2.12
N ALA A 43 11.85 -4.07 -1.02
CA ALA A 43 11.08 -2.84 -0.94
C ALA A 43 11.49 -1.83 -2.02
N SER A 44 12.80 -1.64 -2.21
CA SER A 44 13.36 -0.80 -3.27
C SER A 44 13.03 -1.32 -4.67
N VAL A 45 13.16 -2.63 -4.91
CA VAL A 45 12.78 -3.27 -6.17
C VAL A 45 11.30 -3.05 -6.48
N PHE A 46 10.42 -3.17 -5.48
CA PHE A 46 8.99 -2.98 -5.64
C PHE A 46 8.64 -1.53 -6.04
N ALA A 47 9.21 -0.55 -5.34
CA ALA A 47 9.03 0.86 -5.65
C ALA A 47 9.50 1.19 -7.08
N VAL A 48 10.72 0.80 -7.42
CA VAL A 48 11.29 1.03 -8.76
C VAL A 48 10.47 0.32 -9.84
N PHE A 49 10.10 -0.95 -9.61
CA PHE A 49 9.32 -1.72 -10.57
C PHE A 49 7.97 -1.06 -10.88
N ALA A 50 7.22 -0.64 -9.86
CA ALA A 50 5.92 0.00 -10.04
C ALA A 50 6.06 1.29 -10.88
N ILE A 51 7.04 2.14 -10.55
CA ILE A 51 7.32 3.39 -11.27
C ILE A 51 7.72 3.11 -12.73
N VAL A 52 8.62 2.16 -12.96
CA VAL A 52 9.08 1.79 -14.32
C VAL A 52 7.91 1.27 -15.16
N VAL A 53 7.05 0.42 -14.60
CA VAL A 53 5.87 -0.09 -15.31
C VAL A 53 4.91 1.03 -15.69
N ALA A 54 4.67 2.00 -14.80
CA ALA A 54 3.82 3.15 -15.08
C ALA A 54 4.40 4.11 -16.13
N ALA A 55 5.72 4.31 -16.10
CA ALA A 55 6.43 5.21 -17.01
C ALA A 55 6.57 4.63 -18.42
N LYS A 56 6.77 3.31 -18.55
CA LYS A 56 6.95 2.62 -19.83
C LYS A 56 5.67 2.62 -20.69
N ASN A 57 5.76 2.09 -21.91
CA ASN A 57 4.62 1.82 -22.79
C ASN A 57 3.54 0.94 -22.14
N PHE A 58 3.90 0.14 -21.13
CA PHE A 58 2.93 -0.62 -20.32
C PHE A 58 1.90 0.28 -19.64
N GLY A 59 2.28 1.50 -19.25
CA GLY A 59 1.38 2.46 -18.63
C GLY A 59 0.13 2.82 -19.45
N ARG A 60 0.14 2.58 -20.77
CA ARG A 60 -1.00 2.85 -21.67
C ARG A 60 -2.05 1.74 -21.68
N ILE A 61 -1.74 0.55 -21.18
CA ILE A 61 -2.64 -0.60 -21.19
C ILE A 61 -3.82 -0.31 -20.25
N PRO A 62 -5.08 -0.48 -20.71
CA PRO A 62 -6.25 -0.39 -19.83
C PRO A 62 -6.41 -1.67 -18.99
N LEU A 63 -6.80 -1.51 -17.72
CA LEU A 63 -7.19 -2.59 -16.80
C LEU A 63 -8.62 -3.04 -17.10
N GLY A 64 -8.80 -3.63 -18.27
CA GLY A 64 -10.08 -4.01 -18.85
C GLY A 64 -9.96 -4.29 -20.34
N LYS A 65 -11.09 -4.38 -21.03
CA LYS A 65 -11.13 -4.49 -22.48
C LYS A 65 -10.68 -3.18 -23.15
N ASP A 66 -10.23 -3.26 -24.40
CA ASP A 66 -9.91 -2.06 -25.20
C ASP A 66 -11.15 -1.15 -25.28
N GLY A 67 -10.99 0.13 -24.96
CA GLY A 67 -12.07 1.12 -24.93
C GLY A 67 -13.01 1.06 -23.71
N GLU A 68 -12.78 0.14 -22.76
CA GLU A 68 -13.57 0.07 -21.53
C GLU A 68 -13.34 1.31 -20.65
N LYS A 69 -14.42 2.01 -20.29
CA LYS A 69 -14.37 3.21 -19.44
C LYS A 69 -14.22 2.82 -17.96
N PRO A 70 -13.64 3.71 -17.12
CA PRO A 70 -13.56 3.47 -15.68
C PRO A 70 -14.93 3.19 -15.05
N LYS A 71 -15.02 2.14 -14.22
CA LYS A 71 -16.26 1.80 -13.50
C LYS A 71 -16.69 2.88 -12.52
N PHE A 72 -15.71 3.52 -11.86
CA PHE A 72 -15.93 4.59 -10.89
C PHE A 72 -15.37 5.92 -11.41
N SER A 73 -16.06 7.02 -11.11
CA SER A 73 -15.59 8.37 -11.41
C SER A 73 -14.24 8.63 -10.72
N THR A 74 -13.43 9.54 -11.26
CA THR A 74 -12.08 9.81 -10.71
C THR A 74 -12.14 10.29 -9.27
N ILE A 75 -13.12 11.14 -8.94
CA ILE A 75 -13.31 11.63 -7.57
C ILE A 75 -13.66 10.47 -6.64
N SER A 76 -14.65 9.65 -7.01
CA SER A 76 -15.05 8.49 -6.20
C SER A 76 -13.90 7.50 -5.99
N TRP A 77 -13.10 7.25 -7.03
CA TRP A 77 -11.93 6.38 -6.95
C TRP A 77 -10.85 6.92 -6.00
N ILE A 78 -10.55 8.22 -6.06
CA ILE A 78 -9.62 8.89 -5.15
C ILE A 78 -10.15 8.84 -3.71
N SER A 79 -11.44 9.14 -3.49
CA SER A 79 -12.07 9.09 -2.18
C SER A 79 -12.03 7.68 -1.57
N MET A 80 -12.24 6.63 -2.37
CA MET A 80 -12.12 5.26 -1.88
C MET A 80 -10.69 4.92 -1.48
N MET A 81 -9.67 5.34 -2.25
CA MET A 81 -8.27 5.13 -1.87
C MET A 81 -7.88 5.92 -0.62
N PHE A 82 -8.39 7.14 -0.46
CA PHE A 82 -8.23 7.92 0.77
C PHE A 82 -8.75 7.13 1.98
N ALA A 83 -9.96 6.56 1.87
CA ALA A 83 -10.56 5.78 2.95
C ALA A 83 -9.78 4.50 3.28
N THR A 84 -9.16 3.87 2.28
CA THR A 84 -8.31 2.68 2.48
C THR A 84 -6.94 3.00 3.05
N GLY A 85 -6.41 4.20 2.80
CA GLY A 85 -5.14 4.67 3.36
C GLY A 85 -5.18 4.96 4.86
N MET A 86 -6.36 5.20 5.40
CA MET A 86 -6.57 5.49 6.82
C MET A 86 -6.81 4.20 7.60
N GLY A 87 -6.01 3.94 8.63
CA GLY A 87 -6.15 2.74 9.45
C GLY A 87 -5.47 2.86 10.81
N ILE A 88 -5.57 1.79 11.61
CA ILE A 88 -5.02 1.71 12.98
C ILE A 88 -3.55 2.09 13.00
N GLY A 89 -2.79 1.68 11.99
CA GLY A 89 -1.36 1.99 11.88
C GLY A 89 -1.05 3.48 11.93
N LEU A 90 -1.80 4.32 11.19
CA LEU A 90 -1.60 5.77 11.21
C LEU A 90 -1.96 6.36 12.57
N VAL A 91 -2.95 5.81 13.26
CA VAL A 91 -3.35 6.28 14.59
C VAL A 91 -2.29 5.91 15.63
N PHE A 92 -1.82 4.66 15.61
CA PHE A 92 -0.84 4.11 16.56
C PHE A 92 0.55 4.76 16.41
N TYR A 93 1.10 4.77 15.20
CA TYR A 93 2.43 5.31 14.95
C TYR A 93 2.44 6.81 14.64
N GLY A 94 1.27 7.42 14.39
CA GLY A 94 1.10 8.80 13.94
C GLY A 94 1.83 9.84 14.77
N VAL A 95 1.89 9.61 16.08
CA VAL A 95 2.62 10.44 17.05
C VAL A 95 3.93 9.79 17.44
N GLY A 96 3.87 8.51 17.83
CA GLY A 96 4.99 7.82 18.47
C GLY A 96 6.21 7.66 17.57
N GLU A 97 6.06 7.35 16.28
CA GLU A 97 7.22 7.11 15.40
C GLU A 97 8.01 8.40 15.09
N PRO A 98 7.39 9.50 14.61
CA PRO A 98 8.13 10.75 14.41
C PRO A 98 8.76 11.28 15.68
N LEU A 99 8.04 11.22 16.81
CA LEU A 99 8.56 11.69 18.10
C LEU A 99 9.73 10.81 18.56
N TYR A 100 9.63 9.49 18.39
CA TYR A 100 10.74 8.58 18.70
C TYR A 100 11.96 8.88 17.84
N PHE A 101 11.80 9.06 16.53
CA PHE A 101 12.93 9.40 15.66
C PHE A 101 13.48 10.81 15.88
N TYR A 102 12.68 11.74 16.39
CA TYR A 102 13.20 13.04 16.81
C TYR A 102 14.09 12.90 18.05
N MET A 103 13.65 12.12 19.04
CA MET A 103 14.40 11.89 20.29
C MET A 103 15.63 10.98 20.10
N SER A 104 15.49 9.95 19.27
CA SER A 104 16.52 8.97 18.92
C SER A 104 16.47 8.67 17.42
N PRO A 105 17.11 9.51 16.58
CA PRO A 105 17.19 9.30 15.14
C PRO A 105 17.79 7.95 14.78
N PRO A 106 17.60 7.48 13.53
CA PRO A 106 18.23 6.25 13.08
C PRO A 106 19.76 6.27 13.33
N PRO A 107 20.37 5.16 13.80
CA PRO A 107 21.78 5.15 14.15
C PRO A 107 22.68 5.64 13.00
N GLY A 108 23.69 6.45 13.32
CA GLY A 108 24.64 6.97 12.33
C GLY A 108 24.13 8.14 11.47
N THR A 109 22.98 8.74 11.79
CA THR A 109 22.44 9.91 11.07
C THR A 109 22.78 11.24 11.74
N VAL A 110 21.99 11.64 12.75
CA VAL A 110 22.11 12.93 13.45
C VAL A 110 21.85 12.75 14.95
N GLU A 111 22.25 13.74 15.75
CA GLU A 111 21.94 13.76 17.18
C GLU A 111 20.46 14.04 17.41
N GLY A 112 19.86 13.31 18.35
CA GLY A 112 18.45 13.48 18.73
C GLY A 112 18.17 14.80 19.43
N SER A 113 16.90 15.20 19.42
CA SER A 113 16.41 16.46 19.99
C SER A 113 17.07 17.71 19.38
N THR A 114 17.36 17.66 18.06
CA THR A 114 17.95 18.77 17.30
C THR A 114 17.06 19.17 16.12
N ASP A 115 17.28 20.37 15.56
CA ASP A 115 16.57 20.82 14.35
C ASP A 115 16.83 19.88 13.15
N ALA A 116 18.02 19.27 13.08
CA ALA A 116 18.35 18.26 12.07
C ALA A 116 17.56 16.95 12.30
N ALA A 117 17.39 16.54 13.57
CA ALA A 117 16.60 15.37 13.93
C ALA A 117 15.15 15.47 13.47
N LEU A 118 14.54 16.67 13.51
CA LEU A 118 13.19 16.88 12.96
C LEU A 118 13.10 16.44 11.49
N SER A 119 14.05 16.90 10.67
CA SER A 119 14.07 16.62 9.23
C SER A 119 14.26 15.12 8.98
N THR A 120 15.24 14.50 9.64
CA THR A 120 15.52 13.06 9.54
C THR A 120 14.36 12.20 10.07
N ALA A 121 13.72 12.60 11.16
CA ALA A 121 12.58 11.91 11.75
C ALA A 121 11.40 11.88 10.77
N MET A 122 11.00 13.04 10.26
CA MET A 122 9.90 13.14 9.32
C MET A 122 10.23 12.45 7.99
N GLY A 123 11.45 12.60 7.46
CA GLY A 123 11.91 11.90 6.26
C GLY A 123 11.85 10.37 6.41
N THR A 124 12.32 9.85 7.54
CA THR A 124 12.28 8.41 7.86
C THR A 124 10.86 7.90 8.00
N THR A 125 9.98 8.65 8.67
CA THR A 125 8.57 8.27 8.76
C THR A 125 7.90 8.25 7.38
N LEU A 126 8.15 9.25 6.53
CA LEU A 126 7.60 9.23 5.16
C LEU A 126 8.13 8.02 4.37
N PHE A 127 9.38 7.62 4.57
CA PHE A 127 9.94 6.43 3.93
C PHE A 127 9.16 5.15 4.29
N HIS A 128 8.76 4.98 5.54
CA HIS A 128 7.99 3.81 5.97
C HIS A 128 6.53 3.80 5.53
N TRP A 129 5.91 4.97 5.29
CA TRP A 129 4.44 5.09 5.13
C TRP A 129 3.95 5.62 3.77
N THR A 130 4.86 6.06 2.88
CA THR A 130 4.50 6.62 1.57
C THR A 130 4.82 5.66 0.41
N LEU A 131 5.72 6.02 -0.51
CA LEU A 131 5.83 5.37 -1.82
C LEU A 131 6.07 3.85 -1.76
N PHE A 132 6.84 3.38 -0.78
CA PHE A 132 7.26 1.99 -0.68
C PHE A 132 6.12 1.02 -0.34
N PRO A 133 5.33 1.20 0.75
CA PRO A 133 4.17 0.35 1.00
C PRO A 133 3.17 0.39 -0.15
N TRP A 134 2.88 1.59 -0.67
CA TRP A 134 1.91 1.76 -1.75
C TRP A 134 2.37 1.11 -3.06
N ALA A 135 3.67 1.04 -3.32
CA ALA A 135 4.20 0.27 -4.44
C ALA A 135 4.00 -1.25 -4.27
N MET A 136 4.17 -1.78 -3.05
CA MET A 136 3.89 -3.20 -2.76
C MET A 136 2.41 -3.53 -3.06
N TYR A 137 1.50 -2.65 -2.67
CA TYR A 137 0.06 -2.81 -2.96
C TYR A 137 -0.25 -2.63 -4.43
N ALA A 138 0.41 -1.67 -5.10
CA ALA A 138 0.25 -1.47 -6.53
C ALA A 138 0.68 -2.70 -7.34
N ILE A 139 1.74 -3.41 -6.93
CA ILE A 139 2.19 -4.64 -7.62
C ILE A 139 1.12 -5.71 -7.57
N VAL A 140 0.60 -6.02 -6.38
CA VAL A 140 -0.44 -7.03 -6.22
C VAL A 140 -1.73 -6.60 -6.90
N GLY A 141 -2.15 -5.36 -6.70
CA GLY A 141 -3.36 -4.84 -7.32
C GLY A 141 -3.28 -4.78 -8.84
N LEU A 142 -2.11 -4.45 -9.40
CA LEU A 142 -1.87 -4.50 -10.84
C LEU A 142 -1.95 -5.93 -11.37
N GLY A 143 -1.29 -6.88 -10.72
CA GLY A 143 -1.33 -8.29 -11.11
C GLY A 143 -2.76 -8.84 -11.10
N MET A 144 -3.53 -8.52 -10.07
CA MET A 144 -4.93 -8.95 -9.92
C MET A 144 -5.84 -8.27 -10.95
N ALA A 145 -5.74 -6.95 -11.10
CA ALA A 145 -6.58 -6.18 -12.02
C ALA A 145 -6.29 -6.54 -13.48
N TYR A 146 -5.02 -6.66 -13.86
CA TYR A 146 -4.62 -7.08 -15.19
C TYR A 146 -5.03 -8.53 -15.44
N GLY A 147 -4.67 -9.47 -14.55
CA GLY A 147 -5.04 -10.87 -14.69
C GLY A 147 -6.55 -11.08 -14.82
N SER A 148 -7.35 -10.41 -13.98
CA SER A 148 -8.81 -10.58 -13.96
C SER A 148 -9.51 -9.80 -15.07
N PHE A 149 -9.27 -8.50 -15.21
CA PHE A 149 -10.07 -7.65 -16.12
C PHE A 149 -9.54 -7.62 -17.54
N ARG A 150 -8.22 -7.75 -17.74
CA ARG A 150 -7.61 -7.78 -19.08
C ARG A 150 -7.57 -9.20 -19.65
N LEU A 151 -7.15 -10.18 -18.83
CA LEU A 151 -6.93 -11.55 -19.28
C LEU A 151 -8.06 -12.54 -18.92
N GLY A 152 -9.04 -12.15 -18.09
CA GLY A 152 -10.16 -13.01 -17.71
C GLY A 152 -9.80 -14.14 -16.75
N ARG A 153 -8.66 -14.07 -16.05
CA ARG A 153 -8.23 -15.07 -15.06
C ARG A 153 -9.06 -14.96 -13.78
N PRO A 154 -9.21 -16.06 -13.01
CA PRO A 154 -9.85 -15.99 -11.69
C PRO A 154 -9.09 -15.06 -10.74
N GLN A 155 -9.78 -14.45 -9.78
CA GLN A 155 -9.20 -13.60 -8.73
C GLN A 155 -8.49 -14.43 -7.65
N LEU A 156 -7.56 -15.27 -8.09
CA LEU A 156 -6.68 -16.07 -7.25
C LEU A 156 -5.26 -15.53 -7.32
N PHE A 157 -4.57 -15.53 -6.18
CA PHE A 157 -3.21 -15.05 -6.12
C PHE A 157 -2.29 -15.87 -7.04
N SER A 158 -2.50 -17.19 -7.09
CA SER A 158 -1.75 -18.10 -7.97
C SER A 158 -1.95 -17.83 -9.47
N ALA A 159 -3.10 -17.30 -9.88
CA ALA A 159 -3.41 -17.05 -11.30
C ALA A 159 -2.57 -15.91 -11.89
N MET A 160 -1.98 -15.05 -11.06
CA MET A 160 -1.03 -14.04 -11.51
C MET A 160 0.29 -14.65 -12.03
N PHE A 161 0.59 -15.90 -11.66
CA PHE A 161 1.84 -16.57 -12.02
C PHE A 161 1.75 -17.47 -13.25
N THR A 162 0.58 -17.52 -13.91
CA THR A 162 0.38 -18.24 -15.19
C THR A 162 1.48 -17.96 -16.23
N PRO A 163 2.03 -16.74 -16.38
CA PRO A 163 3.07 -16.46 -17.40
C PRO A 163 4.41 -17.12 -17.13
N ILE A 164 4.67 -17.52 -15.88
CA ILE A 164 5.90 -18.19 -15.47
C ILE A 164 5.70 -19.70 -15.49
N PHE A 165 4.65 -20.19 -14.84
CA PHE A 165 4.47 -21.62 -14.56
C PHE A 165 3.43 -22.31 -15.46
N GLY A 166 2.63 -21.55 -16.21
CA GLY A 166 1.54 -22.07 -17.04
C GLY A 166 0.30 -22.49 -16.24
N GLU A 167 -0.81 -22.69 -16.96
CA GLU A 167 -2.14 -22.97 -16.35
C GLU A 167 -2.16 -24.24 -15.48
N ARG A 168 -1.46 -25.29 -15.92
CA ARG A 168 -1.46 -26.58 -15.20
C ARG A 168 -0.85 -26.44 -13.79
N ALA A 169 0.24 -25.69 -13.65
CA ALA A 169 0.94 -25.54 -12.38
C ALA A 169 0.20 -24.64 -11.39
N VAL A 170 -0.42 -23.54 -11.88
CA VAL A 170 -1.17 -22.59 -11.05
C VAL A 170 -2.51 -23.12 -10.55
N HIS A 171 -3.08 -24.12 -11.24
CA HIS A 171 -4.25 -24.86 -10.77
C HIS A 171 -3.88 -26.15 -10.00
N GLY A 172 -2.63 -26.58 -10.08
CA GLY A 172 -2.08 -27.74 -9.39
C GLY A 172 -1.61 -27.44 -7.96
N TRP A 173 -0.70 -28.26 -7.46
CA TRP A 173 -0.18 -28.15 -6.09
C TRP A 173 0.61 -26.86 -5.84
N GLY A 174 1.44 -26.43 -6.81
CA GLY A 174 2.23 -25.20 -6.69
C GLY A 174 1.37 -23.96 -6.50
N GLY A 175 0.28 -23.82 -7.27
CA GLY A 175 -0.66 -22.73 -7.09
C GLY A 175 -1.41 -22.77 -5.75
N ARG A 176 -1.70 -23.96 -5.21
CA ARG A 176 -2.28 -24.08 -3.86
C ARG A 176 -1.34 -23.56 -2.78
N ILE A 177 -0.03 -23.81 -2.89
CA ILE A 177 0.96 -23.25 -1.95
C ILE A 177 0.93 -21.73 -1.99
N ILE A 178 0.97 -21.12 -3.19
CA ILE A 178 0.93 -19.65 -3.35
C ILE A 178 -0.32 -19.06 -2.70
N ASN A 179 -1.49 -19.64 -2.95
CA ASN A 179 -2.74 -19.16 -2.35
C ASN A 179 -2.76 -19.32 -0.82
N VAL A 180 -2.19 -20.41 -0.28
CA VAL A 180 -2.08 -20.61 1.16
C VAL A 180 -1.12 -19.60 1.80
N LEU A 181 0.03 -19.32 1.17
CA LEU A 181 0.94 -18.28 1.63
C LEU A 181 0.26 -16.90 1.61
N ALA A 182 -0.53 -16.58 0.57
CA ALA A 182 -1.27 -15.33 0.50
C ALA A 182 -2.32 -15.19 1.62
N ILE A 183 -3.03 -16.28 1.95
CA ILE A 183 -3.99 -16.30 3.06
C ILE A 183 -3.25 -16.13 4.40
N ILE A 184 -2.17 -16.85 4.63
CA ILE A 184 -1.39 -16.78 5.88
C ILE A 184 -0.75 -15.40 6.06
N ALA A 185 -0.18 -14.83 5.00
CA ALA A 185 0.33 -13.47 4.99
C ALA A 185 -0.76 -12.47 5.37
N THR A 186 -1.94 -12.57 4.73
CA THR A 186 -3.08 -11.69 5.04
C THR A 186 -3.53 -11.82 6.50
N LEU A 187 -3.56 -13.05 7.02
CA LEU A 187 -3.95 -13.36 8.40
C LEU A 187 -3.00 -12.69 9.40
N PHE A 188 -1.69 -12.92 9.30
CA PHE A 188 -0.71 -12.35 10.24
C PHE A 188 -0.57 -10.83 10.09
N GLY A 189 -0.62 -10.30 8.86
CA GLY A 189 -0.61 -8.86 8.64
C GLY A 189 -1.83 -8.16 9.24
N SER A 190 -3.01 -8.75 9.10
CA SER A 190 -4.24 -8.21 9.69
C SER A 190 -4.27 -8.37 11.21
N ALA A 191 -3.83 -9.51 11.74
CA ALA A 191 -3.73 -9.76 13.17
C ALA A 191 -2.78 -8.78 13.87
N CYS A 192 -1.65 -8.42 13.23
CA CYS A 192 -0.76 -7.38 13.71
C CYS A 192 -1.51 -6.05 13.90
N SER A 193 -2.21 -5.58 12.85
CA SER A 193 -3.00 -4.33 12.91
C SER A 193 -4.07 -4.37 14.00
N LEU A 194 -4.76 -5.50 14.17
CA LEU A 194 -5.78 -5.66 15.22
C LEU A 194 -5.15 -5.64 16.63
N GLY A 195 -3.99 -6.27 16.81
CA GLY A 195 -3.22 -6.23 18.05
C GLY A 195 -2.78 -4.82 18.43
N LEU A 196 -2.26 -4.04 17.46
CA LEU A 196 -1.95 -2.61 17.64
C LEU A 196 -3.20 -1.81 18.06
N GLY A 197 -4.36 -2.12 17.48
CA GLY A 197 -5.62 -1.48 17.85
C GLY A 197 -6.04 -1.79 19.28
N ALA A 198 -5.85 -3.03 19.72
CA ALA A 198 -6.13 -3.43 21.09
C ALA A 198 -5.20 -2.74 22.09
N LEU A 199 -3.90 -2.65 21.78
CA LEU A 199 -2.92 -1.90 22.56
C LEU A 199 -3.33 -0.43 22.70
N GLN A 200 -3.67 0.23 21.60
CA GLN A 200 -4.11 1.63 21.62
C GLN A 200 -5.42 1.85 22.40
N ILE A 201 -6.40 0.93 22.29
CA ILE A 201 -7.64 0.99 23.08
C ILE A 201 -7.32 0.81 24.57
N GLY A 202 -6.40 -0.11 24.91
CA GLY A 202 -5.88 -0.29 26.25
C GLY A 202 -5.28 1.00 26.80
N GLY A 203 -4.40 1.65 26.03
CA GLY A 203 -3.86 2.97 26.38
C GLY A 203 -4.94 4.02 26.58
N GLY A 204 -5.99 4.05 25.76
CA GLY A 204 -7.11 4.97 25.95
C GLY A 204 -7.90 4.73 27.24
N ILE A 205 -8.08 3.47 27.65
CA ILE A 205 -8.69 3.13 28.95
C ILE A 205 -7.81 3.64 30.09
N GLN A 206 -6.50 3.52 29.97
CA GLN A 206 -5.56 4.02 30.98
C GLN A 206 -5.54 5.56 31.02
N ALA A 207 -5.51 6.23 29.87
CA ALA A 207 -5.50 7.68 29.76
C ALA A 207 -6.76 8.34 30.33
N THR A 208 -7.91 7.66 30.27
CA THR A 208 -9.16 8.14 30.90
C THR A 208 -9.22 7.93 32.42
N GLY A 209 -8.22 7.27 33.00
CA GLY A 209 -8.16 6.96 34.43
C GLY A 209 -9.10 5.83 34.87
N MET A 210 -9.71 5.10 33.92
CA MET A 210 -10.59 3.96 34.23
C MET A 210 -9.82 2.76 34.80
N MET A 211 -8.55 2.60 34.42
CA MET A 211 -7.68 1.53 34.89
C MET A 211 -6.23 2.02 34.96
N GLU A 212 -5.54 1.75 36.08
CA GLU A 212 -4.16 2.23 36.27
C GLU A 212 -3.15 1.47 35.37
N LYS A 213 -3.37 0.16 35.16
CA LYS A 213 -2.52 -0.69 34.33
C LYS A 213 -3.35 -1.64 33.48
N VAL A 214 -3.07 -1.67 32.18
CA VAL A 214 -3.68 -2.61 31.22
C VAL A 214 -2.66 -3.69 30.89
N GLY A 215 -2.88 -4.92 31.37
CA GLY A 215 -2.05 -6.08 31.05
C GLY A 215 -2.61 -6.91 29.90
N SER A 216 -1.83 -7.91 29.44
CA SER A 216 -2.18 -8.77 28.30
C SER A 216 -3.55 -9.45 28.41
N GLY A 217 -3.99 -9.82 29.61
CA GLY A 217 -5.34 -10.38 29.83
C GLY A 217 -6.48 -9.43 29.42
N VAL A 218 -6.34 -8.14 29.71
CA VAL A 218 -7.35 -7.13 29.33
C VAL A 218 -7.32 -6.89 27.81
N LEU A 219 -6.13 -6.86 27.20
CA LEU A 219 -5.98 -6.74 25.74
C LEU A 219 -6.66 -7.90 25.00
N VAL A 220 -6.53 -9.12 25.50
CA VAL A 220 -7.22 -10.30 24.95
C VAL A 220 -8.73 -10.15 25.05
N VAL A 221 -9.25 -9.61 26.16
CA VAL A 221 -10.69 -9.33 26.32
C VAL A 221 -11.16 -8.27 25.34
N ILE A 222 -10.39 -7.19 25.15
CA ILE A 222 -10.69 -6.15 24.15
C ILE A 222 -10.80 -6.77 22.75
N ILE A 223 -9.82 -7.58 22.35
CA ILE A 223 -9.83 -8.28 21.07
C ILE A 223 -11.05 -9.20 20.96
N ALA A 224 -11.37 -9.96 21.99
CA ALA A 224 -12.52 -10.86 21.99
C ALA A 224 -13.84 -10.10 21.79
N ILE A 225 -14.02 -8.96 22.48
CA ILE A 225 -15.20 -8.10 22.34
C ILE A 225 -15.30 -7.53 20.93
N LEU A 226 -14.22 -6.94 20.40
CA LEU A 226 -14.23 -6.35 19.06
C LEU A 226 -14.40 -7.40 17.97
N THR A 227 -13.82 -8.59 18.15
CA THR A 227 -14.03 -9.74 17.26
C THR A 227 -15.49 -10.19 17.30
N ALA A 228 -16.12 -10.24 18.47
CA ALA A 228 -17.54 -10.57 18.59
C ALA A 228 -18.43 -9.50 17.93
N MET A 229 -18.11 -8.22 18.05
CA MET A 229 -18.80 -7.12 17.35
C MET A 229 -18.68 -7.26 15.84
N PHE A 230 -17.50 -7.59 15.33
CA PHE A 230 -17.29 -7.90 13.91
C PHE A 230 -18.14 -9.11 13.48
N VAL A 231 -18.10 -10.22 14.22
CA VAL A 231 -18.87 -11.43 13.87
C VAL A 231 -20.38 -11.13 13.82
N ALA A 232 -20.88 -10.36 14.79
CA ALA A 232 -22.27 -9.90 14.79
C ALA A 232 -22.58 -9.08 13.52
N SER A 233 -21.67 -8.19 13.12
CA SER A 233 -21.79 -7.42 11.88
C SER A 233 -21.82 -8.33 10.64
N ALA A 234 -20.87 -9.27 10.51
CA ALA A 234 -20.77 -10.19 9.37
C ALA A 234 -21.99 -11.12 9.24
N VAL A 235 -22.53 -11.60 10.37
CA VAL A 235 -23.73 -12.46 10.38
C VAL A 235 -24.98 -11.66 9.98
N SER A 236 -25.12 -10.45 10.53
CA SER A 236 -26.29 -9.58 10.30
C SER A 236 -26.44 -9.15 8.84
N GLY A 237 -25.39 -9.19 8.03
CA GLY A 237 -25.44 -8.84 6.61
C GLY A 237 -25.73 -7.37 6.36
N ILE A 238 -25.44 -6.50 7.33
CA ILE A 238 -25.68 -5.06 7.24
C ILE A 238 -24.52 -4.43 6.44
N GLU A 239 -24.45 -4.72 5.13
CA GLU A 239 -23.48 -4.11 4.21
C GLU A 239 -23.53 -2.57 4.28
N ARG A 240 -24.74 -2.01 4.41
CA ARG A 240 -24.96 -0.56 4.63
C ARG A 240 -24.35 -0.05 5.94
N GLY A 241 -24.28 -0.89 6.97
CA GLY A 241 -23.80 -0.55 8.30
C GLY A 241 -22.28 -0.42 8.33
N ILE A 242 -21.58 -1.35 7.66
CA ILE A 242 -20.13 -1.27 7.48
C ILE A 242 -19.75 -0.03 6.65
N GLN A 243 -20.48 0.24 5.58
CA GLN A 243 -20.25 1.44 4.77
C GLN A 243 -20.48 2.73 5.59
N TRP A 244 -21.55 2.78 6.39
CA TRP A 244 -21.82 3.92 7.26
C TRP A 244 -20.76 4.09 8.35
N LEU A 245 -20.34 2.99 9.00
CA LEU A 245 -19.26 2.98 9.98
C LEU A 245 -17.96 3.52 9.37
N SER A 246 -17.57 3.04 8.19
CA SER A 246 -16.37 3.50 7.50
C SER A 246 -16.43 5.00 7.15
N ASN A 247 -17.56 5.48 6.61
CA ASN A 247 -17.75 6.90 6.30
C ASN A 247 -17.72 7.79 7.55
N THR A 248 -18.43 7.38 8.61
CA THR A 248 -18.40 8.07 9.91
C THR A 248 -16.98 8.12 10.46
N ASN A 249 -16.22 7.03 10.34
CA ASN A 249 -14.84 6.99 10.81
C ASN A 249 -13.94 7.98 10.09
N MET A 250 -14.12 8.18 8.78
CA MET A 250 -13.36 9.19 8.03
C MET A 250 -13.67 10.61 8.48
N VAL A 251 -14.93 10.90 8.79
CA VAL A 251 -15.32 12.21 9.33
C VAL A 251 -14.72 12.41 10.72
N LEU A 252 -14.76 11.40 11.59
CA LEU A 252 -14.15 11.47 12.93
C LEU A 252 -12.63 11.70 12.85
N ALA A 253 -11.94 10.97 11.98
CA ALA A 253 -10.50 11.13 11.77
C ALA A 253 -10.15 12.54 11.28
N LEU A 254 -10.93 13.09 10.35
CA LEU A 254 -10.74 14.45 9.85
C LEU A 254 -10.98 15.51 10.94
N ILE A 255 -12.03 15.34 11.74
CA ILE A 255 -12.33 16.24 12.87
C ILE A 255 -11.19 16.19 13.89
N LEU A 256 -10.71 15.00 14.24
CA LEU A 256 -9.60 14.82 15.17
C LEU A 256 -8.33 15.51 14.64
N ALA A 257 -7.99 15.29 13.36
CA ALA A 257 -6.84 15.93 12.72
C ALA A 257 -6.97 17.46 12.71
N LEU A 258 -8.16 18.00 12.45
CA LEU A 258 -8.40 19.45 12.46
C LEU A 258 -8.21 20.03 13.88
N ILE A 259 -8.68 19.34 14.91
CA ILE A 259 -8.53 19.77 16.31
C ILE A 259 -7.05 19.77 16.71
N VAL A 260 -6.30 18.73 16.36
CA VAL A 260 -4.85 18.69 16.62
C VAL A 260 -4.11 19.76 15.82
N PHE A 261 -4.50 20.01 14.57
CA PHE A 261 -3.89 21.06 13.75
C PHE A 261 -4.08 22.47 14.32
N ILE A 262 -5.28 22.77 14.83
CA ILE A 262 -5.62 24.08 15.41
C ILE A 262 -5.08 24.21 16.84
N GLY A 263 -5.20 23.17 17.66
CA GLY A 263 -4.74 23.18 19.05
C GLY A 263 -3.22 23.03 19.18
N GLY A 264 -2.58 22.38 18.21
CA GLY A 264 -1.13 22.23 18.14
C GLY A 264 -0.42 23.46 17.58
N PRO A 265 0.91 23.37 17.36
CA PRO A 265 1.67 24.46 16.76
C PRO A 265 1.39 24.58 15.24
N THR A 266 0.26 25.19 14.87
CA THR A 266 -0.23 25.25 13.49
C THR A 266 0.80 25.71 12.46
N LEU A 267 1.53 26.81 12.74
CA LEU A 267 2.56 27.33 11.83
C LEU A 267 3.75 26.38 11.70
N PHE A 268 4.12 25.70 12.78
CA PHE A 268 5.17 24.69 12.73
C PHE A 268 4.73 23.50 11.88
N ILE A 269 3.51 22.99 12.07
CA ILE A 269 2.94 21.90 11.26
C ILE A 269 2.96 22.25 9.77
N LEU A 270 2.59 23.49 9.41
CA LEU A 270 2.63 23.95 8.02
C LEU A 270 4.06 23.98 7.45
N ASN A 271 5.07 24.34 8.26
CA ASN A 271 6.48 24.31 7.86
C ASN A 271 7.05 22.89 7.79
N VAL A 272 6.55 21.96 8.61
CA VAL A 272 6.94 20.54 8.59
C VAL A 272 6.60 19.89 7.25
N ILE A 273 5.49 20.25 6.60
CA ILE A 273 5.06 19.63 5.33
C ILE A 273 6.14 19.73 4.23
N PRO A 274 6.58 20.93 3.78
CA PRO A 274 7.61 21.03 2.74
C PRO A 274 8.98 20.52 3.23
N ASN A 275 9.31 20.69 4.51
CA ASN A 275 10.55 20.17 5.08
C ASN A 275 10.60 18.63 5.00
N ALA A 276 9.55 17.95 5.44
CA ALA A 276 9.45 16.49 5.44
C ALA A 276 9.57 15.91 4.02
N VAL A 277 8.91 16.54 3.03
CA VAL A 277 9.04 16.14 1.62
C VAL A 277 10.47 16.33 1.12
N GLY A 278 11.10 17.46 1.44
CA GLY A 278 12.50 17.73 1.09
C GLY A 278 13.46 16.71 1.71
N ALA A 279 13.32 16.45 3.01
CA ALA A 279 14.13 15.47 3.74
C ALA A 279 13.93 14.05 3.21
N PHE A 280 12.69 13.63 2.98
CA PHE A 280 12.39 12.33 2.39
C PHE A 280 13.09 12.14 1.04
N ILE A 281 13.03 13.14 0.14
CA ILE A 281 13.68 13.05 -1.18
C ILE A 281 15.20 13.08 -1.04
N GLY A 282 15.75 13.94 -0.18
CA GLY A 282 17.19 14.08 0.04
C GLY A 282 17.84 12.82 0.60
N ASP A 283 17.21 12.23 1.63
CA ASP A 283 17.76 11.09 2.37
C ASP A 283 17.40 9.73 1.74
N LEU A 284 16.55 9.73 0.70
CA LEU A 284 16.00 8.51 0.09
C LEU A 284 17.07 7.47 -0.30
N PRO A 285 18.18 7.81 -0.98
CA PRO A 285 19.19 6.82 -1.35
C PRO A 285 19.84 6.16 -0.14
N GLU A 286 20.08 6.93 0.92
CA GLU A 286 20.67 6.42 2.16
C GLU A 286 19.68 5.50 2.87
N MET A 287 18.43 5.94 3.07
CA MET A 287 17.38 5.14 3.70
C MET A 287 17.12 3.83 2.93
N ALA A 288 17.07 3.88 1.60
CA ALA A 288 16.82 2.71 0.75
C ALA A 288 17.98 1.70 0.71
N SER A 289 19.19 2.11 1.10
CA SER A 289 20.39 1.27 1.13
C SER A 289 20.83 0.89 2.55
N ARG A 290 20.16 1.40 3.59
CA ARG A 290 20.45 1.09 4.98
C ARG A 290 20.23 -0.39 5.28
N THR A 291 21.29 -1.09 5.64
CA THR A 291 21.30 -2.50 6.00
C THR A 291 22.12 -2.72 7.26
N ALA A 292 22.20 -3.96 7.76
CA ALA A 292 23.07 -4.28 8.89
C ALA A 292 24.56 -3.97 8.62
N ALA A 293 24.98 -3.81 7.36
CA ALA A 293 26.34 -3.37 7.01
C ALA A 293 26.57 -1.87 7.20
N SER A 294 25.51 -1.08 7.39
CA SER A 294 25.57 0.38 7.56
C SER A 294 25.94 0.80 8.98
N GLY A 295 26.04 -0.13 9.94
CA GLY A 295 26.35 0.17 11.33
C GLY A 295 26.69 -1.08 12.13
N ASP A 296 26.72 -0.96 13.46
CA ASP A 296 26.98 -2.05 14.39
C ASP A 296 25.67 -2.79 14.79
N GLY A 297 25.68 -3.49 15.92
CA GLY A 297 24.50 -4.18 16.45
C GLY A 297 23.27 -3.28 16.62
N ALA A 298 23.47 -2.01 17.01
CA ALA A 298 22.37 -1.07 17.21
C ALA A 298 21.63 -0.76 15.89
N MET A 299 22.33 -0.77 14.75
CA MET A 299 21.71 -0.63 13.44
C MET A 299 20.82 -1.84 13.10
N SER A 300 21.28 -3.05 13.41
CA SER A 300 20.50 -4.27 13.19
C SER A 300 19.23 -4.29 14.03
N ASP A 301 19.31 -3.89 15.30
CA ASP A 301 18.17 -3.82 16.22
C ASP A 301 17.17 -2.73 15.81
N TRP A 302 17.68 -1.59 15.32
CA TRP A 302 16.84 -0.53 14.77
C TRP A 302 16.12 -1.00 13.50
N LEU A 303 16.83 -1.67 12.57
CA LEU A 303 16.24 -2.19 11.34
C LEU A 303 15.15 -3.24 11.61
N SER A 304 15.38 -4.17 12.54
CA SER A 304 14.38 -5.17 12.92
C SER A 304 13.14 -4.54 13.55
N SER A 305 13.35 -3.50 14.37
CA SER A 305 12.30 -2.79 15.07
C SER A 305 11.47 -1.86 14.18
N TRP A 306 12.04 -1.36 13.09
CA TRP A 306 11.42 -0.33 12.26
C TRP A 306 11.30 -0.78 10.80
N THR A 307 12.35 -0.59 10.01
CA THR A 307 12.28 -0.73 8.56
C THR A 307 11.90 -2.14 8.09
N VAL A 308 12.53 -3.19 8.64
CA VAL A 308 12.21 -4.58 8.27
C VAL A 308 10.84 -4.99 8.80
N PHE A 309 10.46 -4.53 10.00
CA PHE A 309 9.11 -4.71 10.52
C PHE A 309 8.06 -4.13 9.56
N TYR A 310 8.20 -2.87 9.16
CA TYR A 310 7.27 -2.24 8.20
C TYR A 310 7.23 -2.99 6.88
N TRP A 311 8.38 -3.34 6.29
CA TRP A 311 8.40 -4.12 5.05
C TRP A 311 7.68 -5.45 5.19
N ALA A 312 7.93 -6.20 6.24
CA ALA A 312 7.22 -7.45 6.51
C ALA A 312 5.71 -7.25 6.68
N TRP A 313 5.31 -6.22 7.43
CA TRP A 313 3.91 -5.90 7.68
C TRP A 313 3.18 -5.53 6.39
N TRP A 314 3.78 -4.65 5.57
CA TRP A 314 3.22 -4.21 4.29
C TRP A 314 3.17 -5.32 3.25
N ILE A 315 4.20 -6.17 3.17
CA ILE A 315 4.19 -7.38 2.34
C ILE A 315 3.04 -8.30 2.74
N SER A 316 2.84 -8.51 4.04
CA SER A 316 1.79 -9.37 4.59
C SER A 316 0.39 -8.86 4.28
N TRP A 317 0.21 -7.54 4.24
CA TRP A 317 -1.07 -6.89 3.96
C TRP A 317 -1.37 -6.75 2.46
N SER A 318 -0.37 -6.93 1.61
CA SER A 318 -0.50 -6.70 0.16
C SER A 318 -1.55 -7.53 -0.57
N PRO A 319 -1.88 -8.80 -0.24
CA PRO A 319 -2.95 -9.54 -0.91
C PRO A 319 -4.33 -8.91 -0.66
N PHE A 320 -4.56 -8.47 0.59
CA PHE A 320 -5.77 -7.79 1.01
C PHE A 320 -5.93 -6.45 0.30
N VAL A 321 -4.96 -5.55 0.48
CA VAL A 321 -5.03 -4.19 -0.08
C VAL A 321 -5.00 -4.22 -1.60
N GLY A 322 -4.15 -5.05 -2.21
CA GLY A 322 -4.04 -5.19 -3.65
C GLY A 322 -5.35 -5.64 -4.30
N LEU A 323 -6.04 -6.63 -3.74
CA LEU A 323 -7.33 -7.08 -4.27
C LEU A 323 -8.40 -5.97 -4.19
N PHE A 324 -8.45 -5.25 -3.07
CA PHE A 324 -9.37 -4.12 -2.92
C PHE A 324 -9.12 -3.04 -3.99
N ILE A 325 -7.86 -2.60 -4.11
CA ILE A 325 -7.46 -1.56 -5.07
C ILE A 325 -7.71 -2.01 -6.51
N ALA A 326 -7.48 -3.30 -6.82
CA ALA A 326 -7.81 -3.86 -8.12
C ALA A 326 -9.30 -3.65 -8.44
N ARG A 327 -10.21 -4.07 -7.55
CA ARG A 327 -11.67 -4.01 -7.76
C ARG A 327 -12.18 -2.60 -8.04
N ILE A 328 -11.64 -1.58 -7.38
CA ILE A 328 -12.06 -0.19 -7.57
C ILE A 328 -11.43 0.47 -8.81
N SER A 329 -10.46 -0.19 -9.48
CA SER A 329 -9.66 0.41 -10.55
C SER A 329 -9.96 -0.10 -11.96
N ARG A 330 -11.02 -0.90 -12.13
CA ARG A 330 -11.44 -1.43 -13.43
C ARG A 330 -11.67 -0.30 -14.47
N GLY A 331 -11.09 -0.48 -15.66
CA GLY A 331 -11.18 0.47 -16.78
C GLY A 331 -10.18 1.63 -16.71
N ARG A 332 -9.30 1.69 -15.71
CA ARG A 332 -8.19 2.67 -15.64
C ARG A 332 -6.99 2.17 -16.43
N THR A 333 -6.16 3.08 -16.93
CA THR A 333 -4.84 2.69 -17.47
C THR A 333 -3.88 2.31 -16.35
N ILE A 334 -2.89 1.46 -16.65
CA ILE A 334 -1.84 1.08 -15.67
C ILE A 334 -1.17 2.33 -15.10
N ARG A 335 -0.91 3.36 -15.90
CA ARG A 335 -0.29 4.60 -15.41
C ARG A 335 -1.19 5.32 -14.42
N GLN A 336 -2.46 5.53 -14.76
CA GLN A 336 -3.42 6.15 -13.85
C GLN A 336 -3.51 5.36 -12.54
N PHE A 337 -3.62 4.04 -12.64
CA PHE A 337 -3.66 3.12 -11.51
C PHE A 337 -2.45 3.30 -10.58
N VAL A 338 -1.22 3.11 -11.10
CA VAL A 338 -0.01 3.18 -10.28
C VAL A 338 0.16 4.59 -9.70
N THR A 339 0.01 5.64 -10.51
CA THR A 339 0.18 7.01 -10.02
C THR A 339 -0.83 7.36 -8.92
N GLY A 340 -2.10 6.98 -9.06
CA GLY A 340 -3.09 7.25 -8.03
C GLY A 340 -2.86 6.45 -6.76
N VAL A 341 -2.50 5.17 -6.88
CA VAL A 341 -2.22 4.30 -5.73
C VAL A 341 -1.00 4.77 -4.94
N LEU A 342 0.04 5.27 -5.62
CA LEU A 342 1.23 5.80 -4.96
C LEU A 342 0.97 7.18 -4.34
N LEU A 343 0.38 8.12 -5.08
CA LEU A 343 0.36 9.53 -4.67
C LEU A 343 -0.81 9.90 -3.76
N VAL A 344 -2.01 9.35 -3.99
CA VAL A 344 -3.20 9.74 -3.22
C VAL A 344 -3.00 9.40 -1.74
N PRO A 345 -2.71 8.14 -1.37
CA PRO A 345 -2.58 7.79 0.03
C PRO A 345 -1.31 8.39 0.67
N SER A 346 -0.20 8.49 -0.08
CA SER A 346 1.02 9.13 0.42
C SER A 346 0.78 10.60 0.82
N THR A 347 -0.09 11.31 0.12
CA THR A 347 -0.46 12.69 0.47
C THR A 347 -1.23 12.75 1.79
N VAL A 348 -2.16 11.80 2.01
CA VAL A 348 -2.92 11.69 3.26
C VAL A 348 -1.98 11.40 4.42
N THR A 349 -1.10 10.41 4.24
CA THR A 349 -0.06 10.04 5.19
C THR A 349 0.82 11.23 5.54
N LEU A 350 1.31 11.98 4.55
CA LEU A 350 2.13 13.18 4.77
C LEU A 350 1.41 14.19 5.67
N ILE A 351 0.15 14.51 5.34
CA ILE A 351 -0.63 15.47 6.12
C ILE A 351 -0.88 14.96 7.54
N TRP A 352 -1.22 13.68 7.68
CA TRP A 352 -1.47 13.06 8.98
C TRP A 352 -0.23 13.11 9.88
N PHE A 353 0.93 12.66 9.40
CA PHE A 353 2.17 12.69 10.17
C PHE A 353 2.67 14.11 10.43
N ALA A 354 2.45 15.06 9.52
CA ALA A 354 2.75 16.46 9.80
C ALA A 354 1.90 17.02 10.95
N ILE A 355 0.60 16.69 10.98
CA ILE A 355 -0.33 17.16 12.02
C ILE A 355 -0.01 16.51 13.37
N PHE A 356 0.02 15.17 13.43
CA PHE A 356 0.17 14.44 14.69
C PHE A 356 1.63 14.36 15.13
N GLY A 357 2.51 13.84 14.28
CA GLY A 357 3.93 13.71 14.56
C GLY A 357 4.64 15.07 14.64
N GLY A 358 4.48 15.91 13.61
CA GLY A 358 5.02 17.27 13.62
C GLY A 358 4.43 18.13 14.73
N GLY A 359 3.13 17.97 15.04
CA GLY A 359 2.50 18.63 16.18
C GLY A 359 3.11 18.21 17.52
N ALA A 360 3.34 16.92 17.73
CA ALA A 360 3.99 16.39 18.93
C ALA A 360 5.44 16.83 19.06
N ILE A 361 6.23 16.78 17.98
CA ILE A 361 7.61 17.29 17.99
C ILE A 361 7.63 18.79 18.31
N GLY A 362 6.74 19.59 17.72
CA GLY A 362 6.68 21.02 18.02
C GLY A 362 6.23 21.35 19.45
N ILE A 363 5.51 20.45 20.14
CA ILE A 363 5.23 20.57 21.59
C ILE A 363 6.47 20.18 22.39
N GLN A 364 7.09 19.05 22.06
CA GLN A 364 8.31 18.56 22.68
C GLN A 364 9.46 19.59 22.61
N GLU A 365 9.75 20.12 21.42
CA GLU A 365 10.81 21.11 21.17
C GLU A 365 10.59 22.39 21.99
N ARG A 366 9.33 22.84 22.11
CA ARG A 366 9.00 24.03 22.93
C ARG A 366 9.21 23.76 24.41
N ALA A 367 8.78 22.60 24.91
CA ALA A 367 8.98 22.20 26.30
C ALA A 367 10.48 22.05 26.64
N GLU A 368 11.27 21.49 25.72
CA GLU A 368 12.73 21.39 25.83
C GLU A 368 13.41 22.76 25.92
N ARG A 369 13.05 23.69 25.03
CA ARG A 369 13.60 25.05 25.03
C ARG A 369 13.19 25.88 26.25
N ALA A 370 11.97 25.67 26.75
CA ALA A 370 11.47 26.36 27.94
C ALA A 370 12.02 25.76 29.26
N GLY A 371 12.66 24.59 29.21
CA GLY A 371 13.07 23.85 30.41
C GLY A 371 11.89 23.28 31.21
N GLU A 372 10.70 23.23 30.61
CA GLU A 372 9.45 22.82 31.27
C GLU A 372 9.28 21.29 31.15
N THR A 373 9.94 20.54 32.04
CA THR A 373 9.88 19.06 32.06
C THR A 373 8.46 18.50 32.18
N GLY A 374 7.53 19.23 32.81
CA GLY A 374 6.14 18.82 32.98
C GLY A 374 5.26 18.87 31.72
N GLN A 375 5.73 19.48 30.63
CA GLN A 375 4.99 19.56 29.35
C GLN A 375 5.60 18.70 28.25
N LYS A 376 6.68 17.96 28.54
CA LYS A 376 7.31 17.05 27.58
C LYS A 376 6.40 15.86 27.33
N LEU A 377 6.32 15.44 26.06
CA LEU A 377 5.63 14.22 25.64
C LEU A 377 6.54 13.00 25.74
N ALA A 378 7.87 13.20 25.71
CA ALA A 378 8.86 12.14 25.82
C ALA A 378 10.05 12.58 26.70
N ASN A 379 10.59 11.64 27.46
CA ASN A 379 11.83 11.81 28.23
C ASN A 379 12.89 10.80 27.76
N MET A 380 14.16 11.10 28.02
CA MET A 380 15.24 10.13 27.84
C MET A 380 15.49 9.39 29.15
N VAL A 381 15.40 8.06 29.13
CA VAL A 381 15.69 7.18 30.27
C VAL A 381 16.71 6.14 29.81
N ASP A 382 17.82 6.02 30.53
CA ASP A 382 18.92 5.08 30.21
C ASP A 382 19.45 5.16 28.77
N GLY A 383 19.43 6.35 28.18
CA GLY A 383 19.92 6.60 26.81
C GLY A 383 18.93 6.25 25.70
N ALA A 384 17.68 5.91 26.03
CA ALA A 384 16.61 5.67 25.06
C ALA A 384 15.38 6.58 25.33
N PRO A 385 14.57 6.89 24.31
CA PRO A 385 13.31 7.58 24.51
C PRO A 385 12.32 6.70 25.27
N ASP A 386 11.85 7.17 26.43
CA ASP A 386 10.75 6.59 27.18
C ASP A 386 9.43 7.11 26.60
N ILE A 387 8.95 6.40 25.57
CA ILE A 387 7.69 6.68 24.88
C ILE A 387 6.81 5.44 24.97
N ASN A 388 5.68 5.57 25.66
CA ASN A 388 4.66 4.55 25.64
C ASN A 388 3.76 4.74 24.41
N PHE A 389 3.96 3.90 23.38
CA PHE A 389 3.21 3.97 22.12
C PHE A 389 1.68 3.84 22.32
N ASP A 390 1.25 3.14 23.36
CA ASP A 390 -0.17 2.95 23.65
C ASP A 390 -0.82 4.24 24.16
N LEU A 391 -0.03 5.11 24.82
CA LEU A 391 -0.50 6.34 25.49
C LEU A 391 -0.18 7.62 24.73
N VAL A 392 0.91 7.67 23.96
CA VAL A 392 1.48 8.92 23.45
C VAL A 392 0.51 9.76 22.60
N LEU A 393 -0.42 9.11 21.89
CA LEU A 393 -1.49 9.82 21.18
C LEU A 393 -2.43 10.54 22.15
N PHE A 394 -2.82 9.89 23.25
CA PHE A 394 -3.69 10.47 24.26
C PHE A 394 -2.96 11.54 25.07
N ASP A 395 -1.65 11.37 25.31
CA ASP A 395 -0.81 12.39 25.94
C ASP A 395 -0.74 13.66 25.06
N LEU A 396 -0.57 13.51 23.74
CA LEU A 396 -0.68 14.62 22.80
C LEU A 396 -2.05 15.31 22.93
N LEU A 397 -3.15 14.56 22.91
CA LEU A 397 -4.49 15.13 23.03
C LEU A 397 -4.71 15.85 24.38
N GLY A 398 -4.14 15.33 25.46
CA GLY A 398 -4.16 15.96 26.79
C GLY A 398 -3.30 17.22 26.89
N SER A 399 -2.26 17.34 26.07
CA SER A 399 -1.38 18.51 26.01
C SER A 399 -1.94 19.69 25.20
N LEU A 400 -3.03 19.47 24.44
CA LEU A 400 -3.66 20.54 23.66
C LEU A 400 -4.29 21.59 24.58
N PRO A 401 -4.27 22.88 24.22
CA PRO A 401 -4.85 23.98 25.00
C PRO A 401 -6.38 24.02 24.88
N VAL A 402 -7.04 22.92 25.24
CA VAL A 402 -8.49 22.75 25.24
C VAL A 402 -9.00 22.56 26.67
N ALA A 403 -10.29 22.82 26.91
CA ALA A 403 -10.86 22.54 28.22
C ALA A 403 -10.76 21.04 28.55
N ASN A 404 -10.51 20.68 29.82
CA ASN A 404 -10.30 19.28 30.23
C ASN A 404 -11.41 18.32 29.77
N TRP A 405 -12.68 18.76 29.80
CA TRP A 405 -13.80 17.94 29.34
C TRP A 405 -13.76 17.68 27.82
N VAL A 406 -13.20 18.61 27.03
CA VAL A 406 -12.96 18.43 25.59
C VAL A 406 -11.85 17.41 25.38
N ALA A 407 -10.75 17.49 26.14
CA ALA A 407 -9.66 16.50 26.05
C ALA A 407 -10.17 15.08 26.32
N VAL A 408 -10.96 14.89 27.39
CA VAL A 408 -11.58 13.59 27.71
C VAL A 408 -12.51 13.12 26.58
N LEU A 409 -13.32 14.02 26.02
CA LEU A 409 -14.17 13.70 24.88
C LEU A 409 -13.35 13.25 23.66
N LEU A 410 -12.22 13.91 23.37
CA LEU A 410 -11.32 13.51 22.27
C LEU A 410 -10.71 12.13 22.50
N MET A 411 -10.31 11.81 23.73
CA MET A 411 -9.80 10.48 24.07
C MET A 411 -10.87 9.41 23.82
N VAL A 412 -12.11 9.63 24.27
CA VAL A 412 -13.23 8.70 24.03
C VAL A 412 -13.54 8.56 22.54
N VAL A 413 -13.60 9.67 21.80
CA VAL A 413 -13.81 9.65 20.34
C VAL A 413 -12.68 8.89 19.63
N THR A 414 -11.44 9.05 20.08
CA THR A 414 -10.28 8.35 19.54
C THR A 414 -10.38 6.85 19.78
N VAL A 415 -10.76 6.40 20.99
CA VAL A 415 -11.02 4.98 21.30
C VAL A 415 -12.13 4.42 20.40
N LEU A 416 -13.22 5.15 20.22
CA LEU A 416 -14.31 4.74 19.32
C LEU A 416 -13.85 4.63 17.87
N LEU A 417 -13.05 5.59 17.39
CA LEU A 417 -12.47 5.57 16.05
C LEU A 417 -11.58 4.34 15.84
N ILE A 418 -10.76 3.99 16.83
CA ILE A 418 -9.91 2.79 16.77
C ILE A 418 -10.76 1.52 16.76
N ALA A 419 -11.81 1.45 17.59
CA ALA A 419 -12.74 0.32 17.61
C ALA A 419 -13.47 0.14 16.27
N ILE A 420 -13.87 1.24 15.63
CA ILE A 420 -14.48 1.19 14.29
C ILE A 420 -13.47 0.71 13.25
N PHE A 421 -12.22 1.19 13.28
CA PHE A 421 -11.16 0.69 12.39
C PHE A 421 -10.88 -0.81 12.60
N PHE A 422 -10.92 -1.27 13.85
CA PHE A 422 -10.76 -2.68 14.16
C PHE A 422 -11.85 -3.51 13.48
N VAL A 423 -13.12 -3.16 13.71
CA VAL A 423 -14.26 -3.92 13.18
C VAL A 423 -14.29 -3.90 11.64
N THR A 424 -14.10 -2.72 11.05
CA THR A 424 -14.12 -2.54 9.58
C THR A 424 -12.91 -3.20 8.90
N GLY A 425 -11.74 -3.14 9.53
CA GLY A 425 -10.52 -3.81 9.07
C GLY A 425 -10.63 -5.34 9.14
N ALA A 426 -11.14 -5.87 10.26
CA ALA A 426 -11.38 -7.30 10.43
C ALA A 426 -12.38 -7.82 9.39
N ASP A 427 -13.45 -7.07 9.11
CA ASP A 427 -14.44 -7.42 8.09
C ASP A 427 -13.81 -7.51 6.69
N SER A 428 -13.11 -6.46 6.29
CA SER A 428 -12.50 -6.36 4.97
C SER A 428 -11.45 -7.46 4.75
N ALA A 429 -10.61 -7.75 5.75
CA ALA A 429 -9.62 -8.82 5.68
C ALA A 429 -10.27 -10.22 5.59
N SER A 430 -11.33 -10.45 6.37
CA SER A 430 -12.05 -11.72 6.42
C SER A 430 -12.75 -12.03 5.10
N ILE A 431 -13.31 -11.02 4.44
CA ILE A 431 -13.90 -11.16 3.10
C ILE A 431 -12.82 -11.57 2.09
N VAL A 432 -11.62 -10.98 2.12
CA VAL A 432 -10.55 -11.35 1.19
C VAL A 432 -10.04 -12.76 1.44
N MET A 433 -9.77 -13.14 2.70
CA MET A 433 -9.36 -14.50 3.04
C MET A 433 -10.45 -15.52 2.68
N GLY A 434 -11.72 -15.17 2.88
CA GLY A 434 -12.86 -15.96 2.46
C GLY A 434 -12.90 -16.18 0.95
N ALA A 435 -12.72 -15.11 0.17
CA ALA A 435 -12.67 -15.16 -1.29
C ALA A 435 -11.52 -16.04 -1.79
N LEU A 436 -10.32 -15.88 -1.23
CA LEU A 436 -9.14 -16.71 -1.56
C LEU A 436 -9.36 -18.18 -1.20
N SER A 437 -10.09 -18.45 -0.11
CA SER A 437 -10.44 -19.82 0.32
C SER A 437 -11.51 -20.48 -0.55
N GLU A 438 -12.35 -19.69 -1.21
CA GLU A 438 -13.44 -20.12 -2.07
C GLU A 438 -13.16 -19.90 -3.56
N ARG A 439 -11.90 -20.13 -3.98
CA ARG A 439 -11.45 -20.09 -5.38
C ARG A 439 -11.62 -18.72 -6.07
N GLY A 440 -11.50 -17.63 -5.32
CA GLY A 440 -11.65 -16.27 -5.85
C GLY A 440 -13.10 -15.82 -5.98
N ALA A 441 -14.00 -16.34 -5.13
CA ALA A 441 -15.40 -15.94 -5.11
C ALA A 441 -15.53 -14.42 -4.89
N GLU A 442 -16.38 -13.75 -5.69
CA GLU A 442 -16.64 -12.32 -5.51
C GLU A 442 -17.29 -12.04 -4.16
N ASN A 443 -18.26 -12.88 -3.79
CA ASN A 443 -18.98 -12.88 -2.52
C ASN A 443 -18.76 -14.23 -1.81
N PRO A 444 -17.79 -14.32 -0.89
CA PRO A 444 -17.53 -15.55 -0.15
C PRO A 444 -18.66 -15.90 0.82
N SER A 445 -18.77 -17.18 1.18
CA SER A 445 -19.78 -17.61 2.15
C SER A 445 -19.56 -16.97 3.53
N LYS A 446 -20.66 -16.64 4.20
CA LYS A 446 -20.62 -16.09 5.58
C LYS A 446 -19.81 -16.99 6.53
N LYS A 447 -19.85 -18.31 6.35
CA LYS A 447 -19.09 -19.26 7.18
C LYS A 447 -17.58 -19.05 7.05
N SER A 448 -17.10 -18.84 5.83
CA SER A 448 -15.68 -18.60 5.55
C SER A 448 -15.24 -17.25 6.11
N VAL A 449 -16.06 -16.20 5.93
CA VAL A 449 -15.80 -14.87 6.51
C VAL A 449 -15.73 -14.92 8.04
N ILE A 450 -16.71 -15.57 8.69
CA ILE A 450 -16.72 -15.72 10.16
C ILE A 450 -15.51 -16.51 10.65
N PHE A 451 -15.18 -17.64 9.99
CA PHE A 451 -14.02 -18.45 10.36
C PHE A 451 -12.74 -17.62 10.32
N TRP A 452 -12.50 -16.90 9.23
CA TRP A 452 -11.27 -16.11 9.07
C TRP A 452 -11.22 -14.90 10.00
N GLY A 453 -12.33 -14.24 10.28
CA GLY A 453 -12.32 -13.12 11.21
C GLY A 453 -12.14 -13.53 12.66
N VAL A 454 -12.76 -14.63 13.10
CA VAL A 454 -12.49 -15.21 14.43
C VAL A 454 -11.04 -15.69 14.52
N ALA A 455 -10.53 -16.35 13.47
CA ALA A 455 -9.14 -16.79 13.44
C ALA A 455 -8.16 -15.61 13.49
N THR A 456 -8.45 -14.49 12.82
CA THR A 456 -7.61 -13.28 12.85
C THR A 456 -7.57 -12.68 14.26
N GLY A 457 -8.73 -12.56 14.92
CA GLY A 457 -8.79 -12.09 16.32
C GLY A 457 -8.03 -13.03 17.28
N ALA A 458 -8.19 -14.34 17.12
CA ALA A 458 -7.47 -15.33 17.91
C ALA A 458 -5.95 -15.28 17.69
N VAL A 459 -5.50 -15.12 16.44
CA VAL A 459 -4.08 -14.94 16.12
C VAL A 459 -3.54 -13.63 16.71
N ALA A 460 -4.29 -12.53 16.66
CA ALA A 460 -3.89 -11.27 17.27
C ALA A 460 -3.70 -11.41 18.80
N ALA A 461 -4.64 -12.10 19.47
CA ALA A 461 -4.53 -12.40 20.90
C ALA A 461 -3.31 -13.28 21.21
N VAL A 462 -3.07 -14.33 20.42
CA VAL A 462 -1.91 -15.20 20.57
C VAL A 462 -0.59 -14.45 20.36
N MET A 463 -0.52 -13.58 19.35
CA MET A 463 0.69 -12.81 19.07
C MET A 463 1.03 -11.83 20.21
N LEU A 464 0.02 -11.20 20.81
CA LEU A 464 0.20 -10.37 22.01
C LEU A 464 0.70 -11.20 23.20
N LEU A 465 0.06 -12.35 23.47
CA LEU A 465 0.44 -13.23 24.58
C LEU A 465 1.84 -13.83 24.40
N ALA A 466 2.30 -14.01 23.16
CA ALA A 466 3.65 -14.47 22.86
C ALA A 466 4.72 -13.42 23.18
N GLY A 467 4.36 -12.14 23.20
CA GLY A 467 5.26 -11.05 23.56
C GLY A 467 5.57 -11.02 25.05
N GLY A 468 4.55 -11.15 25.90
CA GLY A 468 4.69 -11.14 27.35
C GLY A 468 3.46 -10.58 28.06
N ASP A 469 3.62 -10.22 29.33
CA ASP A 469 2.55 -9.67 30.17
C ASP A 469 2.47 -8.14 30.12
N HIS A 470 3.55 -7.48 29.67
CA HIS A 470 3.63 -6.03 29.51
C HIS A 470 3.29 -5.59 28.08
N PRO A 471 2.60 -4.45 27.90
CA PRO A 471 2.20 -3.99 26.57
C PRO A 471 3.36 -3.77 25.58
N ALA A 472 4.50 -3.26 26.07
CA ALA A 472 5.72 -3.11 25.27
C ALA A 472 6.28 -4.45 24.78
N GLU A 473 6.19 -5.49 25.61
CA GLU A 473 6.59 -6.86 25.24
C GLU A 473 5.58 -7.46 24.24
N ALA A 474 4.28 -7.21 24.46
CA ALA A 474 3.22 -7.65 23.57
C ALA A 474 3.36 -7.08 22.15
N LEU A 475 3.83 -5.82 22.03
CA LEU A 475 4.19 -5.21 20.75
C LEU A 475 5.33 -5.99 20.06
N ASN A 476 6.34 -6.42 20.80
CA ASN A 476 7.43 -7.24 20.23
C ASN A 476 6.92 -8.59 19.71
N GLY A 477 6.01 -9.25 20.45
CA GLY A 477 5.35 -10.48 19.98
C GLY A 477 4.65 -10.30 18.63
N LEU A 478 3.90 -9.20 18.48
CA LEU A 478 3.27 -8.82 17.20
C LEU A 478 4.30 -8.64 16.08
N LYS A 479 5.36 -7.87 16.33
CA LYS A 479 6.40 -7.56 15.33
C LYS A 479 7.17 -8.81 14.89
N ASN A 480 7.64 -9.62 15.85
CA ASN A 480 8.47 -10.80 15.58
C ASN A 480 7.73 -11.81 14.69
N ILE A 481 6.49 -12.14 15.06
CA ILE A 481 5.67 -13.12 14.32
C ILE A 481 5.31 -12.59 12.93
N THR A 482 5.03 -11.29 12.79
CA THR A 482 4.79 -10.68 11.47
C THR A 482 6.01 -10.76 10.56
N ILE A 483 7.22 -10.47 11.07
CA ILE A 483 8.45 -10.55 10.27
C ILE A 483 8.71 -11.98 9.78
N VAL A 484 8.64 -12.95 10.69
CA VAL A 484 8.89 -14.36 10.38
C VAL A 484 7.88 -14.91 9.37
N SER A 485 6.60 -14.57 9.54
CA SER A 485 5.54 -15.04 8.64
C SER A 485 5.57 -14.39 7.25
N ALA A 486 6.13 -13.17 7.12
CA ALA A 486 6.24 -12.45 5.85
C ALA A 486 7.37 -12.97 4.95
N LEU A 487 8.42 -13.58 5.51
CA LEU A 487 9.61 -13.96 4.75
C LEU A 487 9.33 -14.85 3.53
N PRO A 488 8.51 -15.92 3.61
CA PRO A 488 8.20 -16.70 2.40
C PRO A 488 7.47 -15.87 1.34
N PHE A 489 6.67 -14.89 1.77
CA PHE A 489 5.83 -14.10 0.89
C PHE A 489 6.60 -13.00 0.15
N VAL A 490 7.72 -12.49 0.69
CA VAL A 490 8.58 -11.54 -0.06
C VAL A 490 9.10 -12.16 -1.35
N ILE A 491 9.46 -13.45 -1.32
CA ILE A 491 9.93 -14.20 -2.49
C ILE A 491 8.79 -14.34 -3.51
N VAL A 492 7.58 -14.63 -3.05
CA VAL A 492 6.38 -14.70 -3.89
C VAL A 492 6.14 -13.36 -4.59
N MET A 493 6.27 -12.23 -3.89
CA MET A 493 6.11 -10.90 -4.47
C MET A 493 7.22 -10.52 -5.47
N LEU A 494 8.46 -10.92 -5.22
CA LEU A 494 9.55 -10.75 -6.20
C LEU A 494 9.28 -11.53 -7.49
N LEU A 495 8.83 -12.78 -7.36
CA LEU A 495 8.39 -13.59 -8.52
C LEU A 495 7.18 -12.97 -9.22
N LEU A 496 6.27 -12.33 -8.49
CA LEU A 496 5.11 -11.64 -9.05
C LEU A 496 5.53 -10.48 -9.97
N CYS A 497 6.58 -9.74 -9.63
CA CYS A 497 7.12 -8.69 -10.50
C CYS A 497 7.55 -9.26 -11.87
N VAL A 498 8.22 -10.41 -11.86
CA VAL A 498 8.62 -11.12 -13.08
C VAL A 498 7.40 -11.59 -13.87
N ALA A 499 6.37 -12.10 -13.18
CA ALA A 499 5.15 -12.60 -13.82
C ALA A 499 4.40 -11.46 -14.53
N ILE A 500 4.20 -10.34 -13.83
CA ILE A 500 3.57 -9.13 -14.37
C ILE A 500 4.35 -8.62 -15.58
N TRP A 501 5.69 -8.53 -15.48
CA TRP A 501 6.51 -8.07 -16.60
C TRP A 501 6.33 -8.94 -17.85
N LYS A 502 6.30 -10.26 -17.69
CA LYS A 502 6.07 -11.20 -18.80
C LYS A 502 4.68 -11.03 -19.40
N ASP A 503 3.66 -10.87 -18.56
CA ASP A 503 2.27 -10.67 -18.97
C ASP A 503 2.11 -9.38 -19.79
N LEU A 504 2.61 -8.26 -19.26
CA LEU A 504 2.52 -6.94 -19.92
C LEU A 504 3.33 -6.90 -21.21
N SER A 505 4.48 -7.58 -21.26
CA SER A 505 5.32 -7.66 -22.47
C SER A 505 4.63 -8.38 -23.64
N LYS A 506 3.63 -9.21 -23.34
CA LYS A 506 2.84 -9.99 -24.31
C LYS A 506 1.45 -9.40 -24.56
N ASP A 507 1.11 -8.24 -23.97
CA ASP A 507 -0.19 -7.61 -24.21
C ASP A 507 -0.35 -7.25 -25.71
N PRO A 508 -1.53 -7.51 -26.32
CA PRO A 508 -1.78 -7.18 -27.73
C PRO A 508 -1.48 -5.73 -28.09
N LEU A 509 -1.73 -4.77 -27.19
CA LEU A 509 -1.44 -3.34 -27.42
C LEU A 509 0.08 -3.11 -27.59
N ILE A 510 0.90 -3.82 -26.82
CA ILE A 510 2.36 -3.73 -26.90
C ILE A 510 2.88 -4.43 -28.14
N LEU A 511 2.35 -5.62 -28.47
CA LEU A 511 2.77 -6.37 -29.65
C LEU A 511 2.41 -5.64 -30.95
N ARG A 512 1.19 -5.09 -31.06
CA ARG A 512 0.77 -4.28 -32.21
C ARG A 512 1.69 -3.08 -32.42
N GLY A 513 2.06 -2.38 -31.34
CA GLY A 513 2.99 -1.25 -31.43
C GLY A 513 4.39 -1.64 -31.91
N LYS A 514 4.90 -2.80 -31.50
CA LYS A 514 6.19 -3.32 -31.99
C LYS A 514 6.13 -3.67 -33.48
N VAL A 515 5.11 -4.42 -33.89
CA VAL A 515 4.92 -4.82 -35.30
C VAL A 515 4.74 -3.59 -36.18
N ALA A 516 3.93 -2.62 -35.77
CA ALA A 516 3.75 -1.39 -36.54
C ALA A 516 5.06 -0.62 -36.74
N ARG A 517 5.92 -0.56 -35.71
CA ARG A 517 7.23 0.09 -35.81
C ARG A 517 8.18 -0.67 -36.71
N GLU A 518 8.24 -1.99 -36.59
CA GLU A 518 9.09 -2.85 -37.42
C GLU A 518 8.67 -2.80 -38.90
N VAL A 519 7.37 -2.87 -39.19
CA VAL A 519 6.83 -2.69 -40.54
C VAL A 519 7.17 -1.31 -41.09
N LEU A 520 7.06 -0.25 -40.28
CA LEU A 520 7.40 1.11 -40.70
C LEU A 520 8.89 1.23 -41.00
N GLU A 521 9.77 0.76 -40.11
CA GLU A 521 11.22 0.77 -40.28
C GLU A 521 11.63 0.01 -41.56
N HIS A 522 11.11 -1.20 -41.77
CA HIS A 522 11.34 -1.97 -42.99
C HIS A 522 10.83 -1.27 -44.26
N SER A 523 9.64 -0.65 -44.18
CA SER A 523 9.06 0.09 -45.31
C SER A 523 9.90 1.31 -45.69
N VAL A 524 10.45 2.03 -44.70
CA VAL A 524 11.36 3.17 -44.93
C VAL A 524 12.66 2.71 -45.57
N VAL A 525 13.31 1.67 -45.02
CA VAL A 525 14.58 1.14 -45.56
C VAL A 525 14.40 0.67 -47.00
N GLN A 526 13.35 -0.12 -47.25
CA GLN A 526 13.05 -0.61 -48.59
C GLN A 526 12.70 0.54 -49.56
N GLY A 527 12.01 1.58 -49.08
CA GLY A 527 11.73 2.78 -49.85
C GLY A 527 13.01 3.50 -50.28
N VAL A 528 13.94 3.72 -49.34
CA VAL A 528 15.24 4.36 -49.62
C VAL A 528 16.04 3.55 -50.64
N GLU A 529 16.12 2.22 -50.47
CA GLU A 529 16.84 1.33 -51.39
C GLU A 529 16.24 1.31 -52.79
N ARG A 530 14.91 1.17 -52.90
CA ARG A 530 14.22 1.11 -54.20
C ARG A 530 14.23 2.43 -54.96
N HIS A 531 14.23 3.54 -54.24
CA HIS A 531 14.15 4.88 -54.83
C HIS A 531 15.50 5.60 -54.87
N GLU A 532 16.61 4.90 -54.58
CA GLU A 532 18.00 5.41 -54.64
C GLU A 532 18.20 6.77 -53.94
N GLY A 533 17.46 7.01 -52.84
CA GLY A 533 17.51 8.28 -52.10
C GLY A 533 16.70 9.44 -52.69
N SER A 534 15.93 9.21 -53.77
CA SER A 534 14.91 10.16 -54.25
C SER A 534 13.73 10.25 -53.26
N GLY A 535 13.03 11.40 -53.25
CA GLY A 535 11.92 11.62 -52.31
C GLY A 535 10.78 10.62 -52.54
N PHE A 536 10.39 9.91 -51.48
CA PHE A 536 9.25 8.98 -51.49
C PHE A 536 8.29 9.29 -50.33
N SER A 537 7.06 8.78 -50.42
CA SER A 537 6.03 8.94 -49.38
C SER A 537 5.43 7.58 -49.03
N LEU A 538 5.13 7.37 -47.75
CA LEU A 538 4.46 6.16 -47.27
C LEU A 538 2.95 6.42 -47.17
N LEU A 539 2.16 5.54 -47.78
CA LEU A 539 0.70 5.55 -47.70
C LEU A 539 0.25 4.27 -46.98
N THR A 540 -0.62 4.41 -46.00
CA THR A 540 -1.25 3.27 -45.32
C THR A 540 -2.70 3.14 -45.75
N THR A 541 -3.10 1.94 -46.16
CA THR A 541 -4.49 1.57 -46.41
C THR A 541 -4.94 0.55 -45.37
N GLU A 542 -6.16 0.67 -44.87
CA GLU A 542 -6.77 -0.40 -44.06
C GLU A 542 -7.01 -1.62 -44.94
N ILE A 543 -6.36 -2.73 -44.61
CA ILE A 543 -6.69 -4.02 -45.21
C ILE A 543 -7.92 -4.55 -44.46
N PRO A 544 -9.03 -4.89 -45.12
CA PRO A 544 -10.19 -5.48 -44.47
C PRO A 544 -9.75 -6.73 -43.69
N MET A 545 -10.04 -6.77 -42.38
CA MET A 545 -9.78 -7.98 -41.60
C MET A 545 -10.66 -9.10 -42.16
N VAL A 546 -10.04 -10.10 -42.76
CA VAL A 546 -10.72 -11.34 -43.15
C VAL A 546 -11.21 -12.02 -41.88
N VAL A 547 -12.50 -11.93 -41.61
CA VAL A 547 -13.16 -12.81 -40.64
C VAL A 547 -13.17 -14.18 -41.29
N ALA A 548 -12.41 -15.12 -40.74
CA ALA A 548 -12.44 -16.50 -41.21
C ALA A 548 -13.87 -17.03 -41.05
N ASP A 549 -14.53 -17.35 -42.16
CA ASP A 549 -15.84 -17.99 -42.16
C ASP A 549 -15.63 -19.46 -41.73
N GLU A 550 -16.11 -19.82 -40.54
CA GLU A 550 -15.91 -21.14 -39.92
C GLU A 550 -16.49 -22.31 -40.74
N LYS A 551 -17.22 -22.05 -41.83
CA LYS A 551 -17.93 -23.07 -42.60
C LYS A 551 -17.29 -23.54 -43.91
N SER A 552 -16.28 -22.86 -44.46
CA SER A 552 -15.82 -23.17 -45.83
C SER A 552 -14.41 -23.74 -45.97
N GLY A 553 -13.57 -23.74 -44.92
CA GLY A 553 -12.29 -24.48 -44.91
C GLY A 553 -11.25 -24.10 -45.97
N GLU A 554 -11.49 -23.08 -46.80
CA GLU A 554 -10.55 -22.60 -47.82
C GLU A 554 -10.33 -21.09 -47.70
N ALA A 555 -9.10 -20.71 -47.38
CA ALA A 555 -8.65 -19.31 -47.46
C ALA A 555 -8.33 -18.95 -48.92
N LYS A 556 -9.26 -18.30 -49.62
CA LYS A 556 -8.95 -17.62 -50.90
C LYS A 556 -8.39 -16.22 -50.62
N ILE A 557 -7.10 -16.05 -50.93
CA ILE A 557 -6.44 -14.75 -50.96
C ILE A 557 -6.89 -14.05 -52.25
N PHE A 558 -7.76 -13.04 -52.15
CA PHE A 558 -7.94 -12.08 -53.24
C PHE A 558 -6.86 -11.01 -53.11
N ALA A 559 -5.81 -11.13 -53.92
CA ALA A 559 -4.89 -10.03 -54.16
C ALA A 559 -5.69 -8.91 -54.87
N THR A 560 -5.95 -7.82 -54.15
CA THR A 560 -6.40 -6.58 -54.80
C THR A 560 -5.16 -5.88 -55.33
N GLU A 561 -4.98 -5.89 -56.65
CA GLU A 561 -4.04 -5.00 -57.34
C GLU A 561 -4.44 -3.55 -57.03
N ALA A 562 -3.68 -2.90 -56.16
CA ALA A 562 -3.73 -1.46 -56.04
C ALA A 562 -3.06 -0.87 -57.30
N THR A 563 -3.85 -0.57 -58.32
CA THR A 563 -3.43 0.26 -59.44
C THR A 563 -3.33 1.70 -58.96
N VAL A 564 -2.10 2.17 -58.71
CA VAL A 564 -1.80 3.58 -58.53
C VAL A 564 -1.47 4.15 -59.92
N ASP A 565 -2.34 4.99 -60.46
CA ASP A 565 -2.10 5.75 -61.69
C ASP A 565 -1.08 6.88 -61.41
N PRO A 566 0.11 6.89 -62.05
CA PRO A 566 1.13 7.91 -61.80
C PRO A 566 0.79 9.30 -62.35
N ALA A 567 -0.32 9.47 -63.07
CA ALA A 567 -0.57 10.67 -63.88
C ALA A 567 -1.29 11.84 -63.18
N SER A 568 -1.65 11.75 -61.90
CA SER A 568 -2.32 12.87 -61.18
C SER A 568 -1.33 13.83 -60.50
N GLY A 569 -0.32 14.28 -61.24
CA GLY A 569 0.48 15.45 -60.86
C GLY A 569 -0.27 16.73 -61.23
N SER A 570 -0.95 17.37 -60.28
CA SER A 570 -1.44 18.74 -60.48
C SER A 570 -0.25 19.69 -60.55
N LYS A 571 0.02 20.20 -61.76
CA LYS A 571 0.94 21.33 -61.98
C LYS A 571 0.36 22.64 -61.43
N PRO A 572 1.20 23.61 -61.03
CA PRO A 572 0.76 24.89 -60.51
C PRO A 572 0.41 25.86 -61.66
N ASP A 573 -0.82 26.38 -61.66
CA ASP A 573 -1.21 27.45 -62.59
C ASP A 573 -0.81 28.81 -62.02
N ALA A 574 0.09 29.48 -62.74
CA ALA A 574 0.34 30.91 -62.64
C ALA A 574 -0.56 31.65 -63.64
N ALA A 575 -1.25 32.70 -63.18
CA ALA A 575 -1.83 33.71 -64.05
C ALA A 575 -1.70 35.10 -63.39
N ASP A 576 -1.05 35.99 -64.13
CA ASP A 576 -0.69 37.36 -63.79
C ASP A 576 -1.65 38.35 -64.51
N GLY A 577 -1.89 39.52 -63.88
CA GLY A 577 -2.33 40.79 -64.50
C GLY A 577 -3.81 40.99 -64.93
N ASP A 578 -4.59 41.84 -64.26
CA ASP A 578 -4.48 43.31 -64.30
C ASP A 578 -5.82 44.09 -64.06
N SER A 579 -5.69 45.15 -63.25
CA SER A 579 -6.50 46.38 -63.00
C SER A 579 -8.04 46.39 -62.83
N LYS A 580 -8.51 46.92 -61.68
CA LYS A 580 -9.07 48.30 -61.58
C LYS A 580 -9.28 48.75 -60.13
N ALA A 581 -9.00 50.04 -59.93
CA ALA A 581 -8.84 50.77 -58.67
C ALA A 581 -10.11 51.01 -57.83
N THR A 582 -9.93 51.21 -56.52
CA THR A 582 -10.45 52.38 -55.78
C THR A 582 -9.76 52.53 -54.41
N GLU A 583 -9.47 53.79 -54.09
CA GLU A 583 -8.59 54.35 -53.04
C GLU A 583 -9.23 54.42 -51.62
N PRO A 584 -8.54 54.93 -50.56
CA PRO A 584 -8.51 54.33 -49.23
C PRO A 584 -9.19 55.18 -48.14
N LYS A 585 -9.24 54.66 -46.90
CA LYS A 585 -9.30 55.50 -45.69
C LYS A 585 -8.45 54.95 -44.54
N ASN A 586 -7.51 55.79 -44.13
CA ASN A 586 -6.71 55.75 -42.90
C ASN A 586 -7.59 55.81 -41.65
N SER A 587 -7.21 55.05 -40.61
CA SER A 587 -6.64 55.55 -39.34
C SER A 587 -6.24 54.37 -38.47
#